data_AF-A0A7L1YB28-F1
#
_entry.id   AF-A0A7L1YB28-F1
#
_cell.length_a   1.000
_cell.length_b   1.000
_cell.length_c   1.000
_cell.angle_alpha   90.00
_cell.angle_beta   90.00
_cell.angle_gamma   90.00
#
_symmetry.space_group_name_H-M   'P 1'
#
loop_
_entity.id
_entity.type
_entity.pdbx_description
1 polymer ?
#
loop_
_entity_poly.entity_id
_entity_poly.type
_entity_poly.pdbx_seq_one_letter_code
_entity_poly.pdbx_strand_id
1 'polypeptide(L)'
;RKFLRVLPLPSENWSELVEEWCCHPNPFARSTLHPQHDDCFLGDTFFLLNSGNESHVPESPKSKENTRVICKRCKTMLGETVSSDTIKYYVTEVIIQPSDGCFSPTPRSQFVQSMVAQCLLELSSAKSTFRFTIKGDDGKTYILIWLLNSDTLLVESLGSSSSPSALTLFGDIFMPSSGPVGTWNAVKVLYQPCIKCRNKDLADAWENDMGVHPLKFPSETCLELLLILGLSTASLPPSLRCMKSFQV
;
A
#
# COMPACT_ATOMS: atom_id res chain seq x y z
N ARG A 1 18.31 -13.38 1.21
CA ARG A 1 18.84 -12.75 2.44
C ARG A 1 17.98 -13.20 3.62
N LYS A 2 18.58 -13.42 4.79
CA LYS A 2 17.86 -13.74 6.04
C LYS A 2 17.99 -12.55 6.97
N PHE A 3 16.89 -12.16 7.63
CA PHE A 3 16.90 -11.08 8.62
C PHE A 3 16.87 -11.70 10.03
N LEU A 4 17.66 -11.14 10.94
CA LEU A 4 17.68 -11.52 12.35
C LEU A 4 16.67 -10.72 13.17
N ARG A 5 16.37 -9.48 12.75
CA ARG A 5 15.38 -8.62 13.40
C ARG A 5 14.46 -7.99 12.35
N VAL A 6 13.17 -8.02 12.64
CA VAL A 6 12.14 -7.31 11.88
C VAL A 6 11.46 -6.36 12.85
N LEU A 7 11.65 -5.04 12.66
CA LEU A 7 11.25 -4.02 13.63
C LEU A 7 10.34 -2.98 12.97
N PRO A 8 9.19 -2.63 13.58
CA PRO A 8 8.38 -1.54 13.07
C PRO A 8 9.09 -0.20 13.26
N LEU A 9 9.04 0.66 12.24
CA LEU A 9 9.42 2.06 12.36
C LEU A 9 8.36 2.80 13.18
N PRO A 10 8.75 3.87 13.89
CA PRO A 10 7.79 4.88 14.31
C PRO A 10 7.00 5.33 13.06
N SER A 11 5.68 5.55 13.20
CA SER A 11 4.85 6.09 12.11
C SER A 11 5.54 7.24 11.37
N GLU A 12 5.42 7.29 10.05
CA GLU A 12 6.19 8.20 9.18
C GLU A 12 6.18 9.69 9.62
N ASN A 13 5.11 10.15 10.28
CA ASN A 13 4.98 11.54 10.72
C ASN A 13 5.54 11.80 12.13
N TRP A 14 6.23 10.84 12.77
CA TRP A 14 6.76 11.04 14.14
C TRP A 14 7.70 12.24 14.22
N SER A 15 8.54 12.46 13.22
CA SER A 15 9.44 13.63 13.21
C SER A 15 8.67 14.94 13.14
N GLU A 16 7.62 15.00 12.31
CA GLU A 16 6.74 16.17 12.17
C GLU A 16 5.95 16.42 13.46
N LEU A 17 5.40 15.36 14.06
CA LEU A 17 4.69 15.42 15.34
C LEU A 17 5.62 15.88 16.48
N VAL A 18 6.87 15.42 16.50
CA VAL A 18 7.84 15.84 17.52
C VAL A 18 8.21 17.32 17.36
N GLU A 19 8.30 17.84 16.14
CA GLU A 19 8.55 19.26 15.91
C GLU A 19 7.37 20.15 16.34
N GLU A 20 6.13 19.68 16.19
CA GLU A 20 4.93 20.42 16.59
C GLU A 20 4.63 20.32 18.09
N TRP A 21 4.93 19.19 18.74
CA TRP A 21 4.49 18.90 20.11
C TRP A 21 5.57 19.10 21.16
N CYS A 22 6.86 19.03 20.79
CA CYS A 22 7.94 19.16 21.78
C CYS A 22 8.31 20.62 22.03
N CYS A 23 8.32 21.02 23.30
CA CYS A 23 8.80 22.34 23.73
C CYS A 23 10.34 22.52 23.60
N HIS A 24 11.05 21.50 23.11
CA HIS A 24 12.48 21.50 22.89
C HIS A 24 12.78 20.87 21.52
N PRO A 25 13.95 21.18 20.92
CA PRO A 25 14.36 20.56 19.67
C PRO A 25 14.26 19.03 19.73
N ASN A 26 13.85 18.43 18.61
CA ASN A 26 13.70 16.99 18.48
C ASN A 26 15.00 16.29 18.94
N PRO A 27 14.96 15.50 20.04
CA PRO A 27 16.17 14.87 20.58
C PRO A 27 16.75 13.81 19.63
N PHE A 28 15.99 13.39 18.62
CA PHE A 28 16.38 12.43 17.59
C PHE A 28 16.71 13.08 16.25
N ALA A 29 16.73 14.42 16.13
CA ALA A 29 17.00 15.14 14.87
C ALA A 29 18.34 14.75 14.20
N ARG A 30 19.28 14.21 14.98
CA ARG A 30 20.60 13.77 14.49
C ARG A 30 20.75 12.25 14.38
N SER A 31 19.72 11.50 14.76
CA SER A 31 19.72 10.03 14.76
C SER A 31 18.86 9.54 13.61
N THR A 32 19.50 9.25 12.48
CA THR A 32 18.84 8.57 11.37
C THR A 32 18.65 7.09 11.71
N LEU A 33 17.40 6.62 11.66
CA LEU A 33 17.06 5.23 11.92
C LEU A 33 17.35 4.39 10.66
N HIS A 34 18.58 3.93 10.53
CA HIS A 34 18.99 3.05 9.44
C HIS A 34 19.08 1.58 9.89
N PRO A 35 18.61 0.63 9.08
CA PRO A 35 18.75 -0.80 9.38
C PRO A 35 20.21 -1.24 9.32
N GLN A 36 20.61 -2.12 10.24
CA GLN A 36 21.87 -2.86 10.11
C GLN A 36 21.75 -3.95 9.03
N HIS A 37 22.87 -4.63 8.74
CA HIS A 37 22.92 -5.65 7.69
C HIS A 37 21.86 -6.76 7.83
N ASP A 38 21.52 -7.16 9.05
CA ASP A 38 20.54 -8.23 9.29
C ASP A 38 19.19 -7.72 9.78
N ASP A 39 18.97 -6.41 9.71
CA ASP A 39 17.70 -5.78 10.09
C ASP A 39 16.79 -5.58 8.87
N CYS A 40 15.50 -5.71 9.12
CA CYS A 40 14.43 -5.21 8.26
C CYS A 40 13.55 -4.28 9.07
N PHE A 41 13.46 -3.01 8.68
CA PHE A 41 12.54 -2.07 9.32
C PHE A 41 11.25 -1.98 8.51
N LEU A 42 10.10 -1.99 9.18
CA LEU A 42 8.77 -1.95 8.57
C LEU A 42 8.17 -0.55 8.68
N GLY A 43 7.90 0.10 7.56
CA GLY A 43 7.03 1.28 7.48
C GLY A 43 5.60 0.90 7.10
N ASP A 44 4.71 1.89 7.03
CA ASP A 44 3.29 1.68 6.72
C ASP A 44 3.09 1.04 5.33
N THR A 45 3.91 1.43 4.34
CA THR A 45 3.85 0.93 2.95
C THR A 45 5.20 0.54 2.36
N PHE A 46 6.24 0.41 3.19
CA PHE A 46 7.58 0.06 2.72
C PHE A 46 8.40 -0.77 3.73
N PHE A 47 9.48 -1.36 3.24
CA PHE A 47 10.55 -1.95 4.04
C PHE A 47 11.83 -1.13 3.89
N LEU A 48 12.57 -0.88 4.96
CA LEU A 48 13.96 -0.40 4.88
C LEU A 48 14.91 -1.55 5.13
N LEU A 49 15.82 -1.74 4.17
CA LEU A 49 16.87 -2.74 4.23
C LEU A 49 18.22 -2.06 4.03
N ASN A 50 19.24 -2.54 4.73
CA ASN A 50 20.61 -2.13 4.44
C ASN A 50 21.00 -2.64 3.04
N SER A 51 21.67 -1.87 2.18
CA SER A 51 22.04 -2.33 0.83
C SER A 51 23.06 -3.49 0.86
N GLY A 52 23.76 -3.68 1.98
CA GLY A 52 24.94 -4.54 2.07
C GLY A 52 26.10 -3.94 1.29
N ASN A 53 27.34 -4.34 1.58
CA ASN A 53 28.53 -3.87 0.84
C ASN A 53 28.57 -4.35 -0.64
N GLU A 54 27.44 -4.61 -1.29
CA GLU A 54 27.33 -4.80 -2.75
C GLU A 54 27.42 -3.47 -3.52
N SER A 55 27.99 -2.42 -2.92
CA SER A 55 28.44 -1.23 -3.63
C SER A 55 29.79 -1.52 -4.29
N HIS A 56 29.78 -2.14 -5.48
CA HIS A 56 30.77 -1.74 -6.48
C HIS A 56 30.45 -0.28 -6.86
N VAL A 57 31.27 0.61 -6.32
CA VAL A 57 31.25 2.09 -6.34
C VAL A 57 31.22 2.68 -7.77
N PRO A 58 30.88 3.98 -8.00
CA PRO A 58 31.80 5.07 -7.66
C PRO A 58 31.18 6.24 -6.87
N GLU A 59 32.10 6.94 -6.21
CA GLU A 59 31.97 8.11 -5.38
C GLU A 59 31.19 9.28 -6.02
N SER A 60 30.62 10.10 -5.14
CA SER A 60 29.99 11.42 -5.35
C SER A 60 28.51 11.45 -5.77
N PRO A 61 27.65 12.24 -5.06
CA PRO A 61 26.27 12.49 -5.48
C PRO A 61 26.29 13.52 -6.61
N LYS A 62 26.42 13.05 -7.85
CA LYS A 62 26.19 13.87 -9.03
C LYS A 62 24.93 13.37 -9.73
N SER A 63 23.94 14.26 -9.75
CA SER A 63 22.57 14.18 -10.29
C SER A 63 21.55 13.39 -9.46
N LYS A 64 20.39 14.03 -9.24
CA LYS A 64 19.15 13.53 -8.58
C LYS A 64 18.48 12.36 -9.34
N GLU A 65 19.20 11.68 -10.23
CA GLU A 65 18.56 11.06 -11.39
C GLU A 65 18.29 9.56 -11.23
N ASN A 66 18.95 8.86 -10.30
CA ASN A 66 18.75 7.42 -10.13
C ASN A 66 18.61 7.00 -8.67
N THR A 67 17.61 7.55 -7.98
CA THR A 67 17.17 7.00 -6.68
C THR A 67 16.35 5.72 -6.86
N ARG A 68 15.89 5.37 -8.07
CA ARG A 68 14.98 4.23 -8.28
C ARG A 68 15.70 2.89 -8.18
N VAL A 69 15.14 1.98 -7.41
CA VAL A 69 15.56 0.58 -7.35
C VAL A 69 14.67 -0.24 -8.28
N ILE A 70 15.28 -0.91 -9.25
CA ILE A 70 14.58 -1.59 -10.35
C ILE A 70 14.99 -3.06 -10.40
N CYS A 71 14.02 -3.95 -10.64
CA CYS A 71 14.28 -5.36 -10.87
C CYS A 71 15.13 -5.55 -12.13
N LYS A 72 16.30 -6.20 -12.00
CA LYS A 72 17.20 -6.45 -13.14
C LYS A 72 16.53 -7.24 -14.28
N ARG A 73 15.60 -8.15 -13.95
CA ARG A 73 14.92 -9.05 -14.89
C ARG A 73 13.73 -8.40 -15.59
N CYS A 74 12.71 -7.99 -14.84
CA CYS A 74 11.44 -7.50 -15.41
C CYS A 74 11.36 -5.97 -15.54
N LYS A 75 12.36 -5.24 -15.04
CA LYS A 75 12.44 -3.77 -15.07
C LYS A 75 11.35 -3.04 -14.28
N THR A 76 10.56 -3.75 -13.48
CA THR A 76 9.62 -3.16 -12.53
C THR A 76 10.37 -2.36 -11.45
N MET A 77 9.83 -1.19 -11.10
CA MET A 77 10.32 -0.39 -9.98
C MET A 77 9.93 -1.09 -8.67
N LEU A 78 10.91 -1.37 -7.82
CA LEU A 78 10.73 -2.07 -6.55
C LEU A 78 10.79 -1.13 -5.34
N GLY A 79 11.39 0.04 -5.51
CA GLY A 79 11.76 0.89 -4.38
C GLY A 79 12.61 2.09 -4.76
N GLU A 80 13.24 2.67 -3.75
CA GLU A 80 14.16 3.80 -3.88
C GLU A 80 15.33 3.74 -2.89
N THR A 81 16.47 4.29 -3.28
CA THR A 81 17.66 4.45 -2.46
C THR A 81 17.49 5.67 -1.55
N VAL A 82 17.52 5.46 -0.24
CA VAL A 82 17.36 6.52 0.78
C VAL A 82 18.71 7.13 1.13
N SER A 83 19.73 6.29 1.27
CA SER A 83 21.13 6.66 1.54
C SER A 83 22.06 5.70 0.81
N SER A 84 23.38 5.91 0.89
CA SER A 84 24.37 5.01 0.31
C SER A 84 24.25 3.55 0.79
N ASP A 85 23.74 3.35 1.99
CA ASP A 85 23.64 2.06 2.68
C ASP A 85 22.21 1.60 2.95
N THR A 86 21.18 2.37 2.57
CA THR A 86 19.77 2.06 2.87
C THR A 86 18.89 2.13 1.63
N ILE A 87 18.14 1.06 1.41
CA ILE A 87 17.16 0.93 0.35
C ILE A 87 15.77 0.79 0.95
N LYS A 88 14.82 1.56 0.42
CA LYS A 88 13.39 1.46 0.68
C LYS A 88 12.74 0.62 -0.40
N TYR A 89 12.07 -0.47 -0.04
CA TYR A 89 11.28 -1.29 -0.95
C TYR A 89 9.78 -1.11 -0.69
N TYR A 90 8.96 -1.02 -1.73
CA TYR A 90 7.51 -0.96 -1.57
C TYR A 90 6.94 -2.33 -1.18
N VAL A 91 6.04 -2.36 -0.18
CA VAL A 91 5.41 -3.61 0.30
C VAL A 91 4.58 -4.31 -0.77
N THR A 92 4.17 -3.58 -1.81
CA THR A 92 3.41 -4.12 -2.94
C THR A 92 4.28 -4.75 -4.03
N GLU A 93 5.61 -4.57 -3.95
CA GLU A 93 6.54 -5.03 -4.99
C GLU A 93 7.51 -6.11 -4.49
N VAL A 94 7.68 -6.24 -3.18
CA VAL A 94 8.58 -7.21 -2.56
C VAL A 94 7.87 -7.93 -1.43
N ILE A 95 8.08 -9.24 -1.33
CA ILE A 95 7.54 -10.08 -0.25
C ILE A 95 8.69 -10.51 0.65
N ILE A 96 8.53 -10.31 1.96
CA ILE A 96 9.39 -10.86 2.99
C ILE A 96 8.60 -11.93 3.71
N GLN A 97 9.15 -13.14 3.79
CA GLN A 97 8.47 -14.29 4.37
C GLN A 97 9.32 -14.93 5.49
N PRO A 98 8.67 -15.60 6.46
CA PRO A 98 9.37 -16.46 7.41
C PRO A 98 10.18 -17.56 6.71
N SER A 99 11.31 -17.97 7.28
CA SER A 99 12.20 -18.98 6.68
C SER A 99 11.53 -20.34 6.49
N ASP A 100 10.57 -20.66 7.34
CA ASP A 100 9.94 -21.99 7.41
C ASP A 100 8.59 -22.02 6.66
N GLY A 101 8.22 -20.90 6.03
CA GLY A 101 6.96 -20.75 5.30
C GLY A 101 7.01 -21.30 3.87
N CYS A 102 5.94 -21.95 3.44
CA CYS A 102 5.72 -22.26 2.03
C CYS A 102 5.28 -20.99 1.28
N PHE A 103 5.91 -20.68 0.15
CA PHE A 103 5.46 -19.60 -0.72
C PHE A 103 4.41 -20.12 -1.70
N SER A 104 3.16 -19.71 -1.53
CA SER A 104 2.11 -19.88 -2.54
C SER A 104 1.96 -18.57 -3.32
N PRO A 105 2.29 -18.54 -4.62
CA PRO A 105 2.09 -17.36 -5.43
C PRO A 105 0.60 -16.98 -5.47
N THR A 106 0.27 -15.77 -5.03
CA THR A 106 -1.07 -15.20 -5.21
C THR A 106 -1.10 -14.33 -6.47
N PRO A 107 -2.24 -14.23 -7.16
CA PRO A 107 -2.44 -13.24 -8.21
C PRO A 107 -2.11 -11.81 -7.73
N ARG A 108 -1.50 -11.00 -8.59
CA ARG A 108 -1.05 -9.64 -8.24
C ARG A 108 -2.20 -8.76 -7.72
N SER A 109 -3.36 -8.81 -8.36
CA SER A 109 -4.53 -8.04 -7.95
C SER A 109 -4.99 -8.40 -6.54
N GLN A 110 -5.02 -9.70 -6.20
CA GLN A 110 -5.36 -10.18 -4.88
C GLN A 110 -4.32 -9.75 -3.84
N PHE A 111 -3.03 -9.79 -4.21
CA PHE A 111 -1.95 -9.32 -3.36
C PHE A 111 -2.08 -7.83 -3.04
N VAL A 112 -2.26 -6.98 -4.06
CA VAL A 112 -2.44 -5.52 -3.88
C VAL A 112 -3.67 -5.22 -3.03
N GLN A 113 -4.80 -5.89 -3.30
CA GLN A 113 -6.01 -5.76 -2.47
C GLN A 113 -5.75 -6.09 -1.01
N SER A 114 -5.13 -7.25 -0.76
CA SER A 114 -4.87 -7.74 0.60
C SER A 114 -3.94 -6.81 1.35
N MET A 115 -2.85 -6.38 0.70
CA MET A 115 -1.89 -5.44 1.28
C MET A 115 -2.54 -4.11 1.63
N VAL A 116 -3.30 -3.51 0.71
CA VAL A 116 -3.96 -2.22 0.96
C VAL A 116 -5.03 -2.36 2.04
N ALA A 117 -5.85 -3.41 2.00
CA ALA A 117 -6.86 -3.68 3.02
C ALA A 117 -6.24 -3.84 4.41
N GLN A 118 -5.12 -4.57 4.51
CA GLN A 118 -4.37 -4.72 5.75
C GLN A 118 -3.82 -3.38 6.25
N CYS A 119 -3.18 -2.59 5.38
CA CYS A 119 -2.72 -1.25 5.75
C CYS A 119 -3.86 -0.37 6.29
N LEU A 120 -5.01 -0.34 5.61
CA LEU A 120 -6.18 0.44 6.04
C LEU A 120 -6.68 0.00 7.43
N LEU A 121 -6.72 -1.32 7.69
CA LEU A 121 -7.18 -1.88 8.96
C LEU A 121 -6.20 -1.57 10.10
N GLU A 122 -4.91 -1.83 9.91
CA GLU A 122 -3.90 -1.60 10.93
C GLU A 122 -3.80 -0.12 11.31
N LEU A 123 -3.83 0.76 10.31
CA LEU A 123 -3.72 2.20 10.53
C LEU A 123 -4.98 2.81 11.13
N SER A 124 -6.17 2.32 10.74
CA SER A 124 -7.40 2.76 11.38
C SER A 124 -7.47 2.35 12.84
N SER A 125 -7.00 1.15 13.18
CA SER A 125 -6.90 0.70 14.56
C SER A 125 -5.84 1.45 15.36
N ALA A 126 -4.66 1.71 14.78
CA ALA A 126 -3.54 2.31 15.49
C ALA A 126 -3.64 3.83 15.63
N LYS A 127 -4.21 4.52 14.63
CA LYS A 127 -4.25 5.99 14.53
C LYS A 127 -5.66 6.58 14.66
N SER A 128 -6.69 5.75 14.83
CA SER A 128 -8.10 6.18 14.87
C SER A 128 -8.51 7.03 13.66
N THR A 129 -7.90 6.76 12.49
CA THR A 129 -8.18 7.43 11.21
C THR A 129 -8.93 6.50 10.27
N PHE A 130 -9.90 7.04 9.53
CA PHE A 130 -10.69 6.28 8.57
C PHE A 130 -10.62 6.89 7.16
N ARG A 131 -9.81 7.94 6.98
CA ARG A 131 -9.65 8.64 5.70
C ARG A 131 -8.20 8.53 5.28
N PHE A 132 -8.00 8.16 4.03
CA PHE A 132 -6.69 7.88 3.48
C PHE A 132 -6.52 8.53 2.12
N THR A 133 -5.30 9.01 1.84
CA THR A 133 -4.91 9.45 0.50
C THR A 133 -3.93 8.46 -0.10
N ILE A 134 -4.23 7.92 -1.27
CA ILE A 134 -3.32 7.05 -2.02
C ILE A 134 -2.46 7.95 -2.91
N LYS A 135 -1.17 8.04 -2.59
CA LYS A 135 -0.19 8.88 -3.28
C LYS A 135 0.81 8.03 -4.06
N GLY A 136 1.15 8.46 -5.27
CA GLY A 136 2.20 7.87 -6.08
C GLY A 136 3.60 8.28 -5.63
N ASP A 137 4.62 7.57 -6.12
CA ASP A 137 6.03 7.96 -6.02
C ASP A 137 6.34 9.28 -6.74
N ASP A 138 5.45 9.73 -7.63
CA ASP A 138 5.49 11.05 -8.28
C ASP A 138 4.90 12.18 -7.41
N GLY A 139 4.50 11.89 -6.17
CA GLY A 139 3.94 12.83 -5.21
C GLY A 139 2.47 13.19 -5.44
N LYS A 140 1.83 12.68 -6.49
CA LYS A 140 0.43 13.01 -6.80
C LYS A 140 -0.54 12.12 -6.03
N THR A 141 -1.68 12.69 -5.64
CA THR A 141 -2.81 11.95 -5.09
C THR A 141 -3.61 11.28 -6.20
N TYR A 142 -3.75 9.96 -6.14
CA TYR A 142 -4.49 9.16 -7.13
C TYR A 142 -5.92 8.84 -6.66
N ILE A 143 -6.09 8.53 -5.37
CA ILE A 143 -7.36 8.06 -4.82
C ILE A 143 -7.55 8.63 -3.41
N LEU A 144 -8.75 9.15 -3.13
CA LEU A 144 -9.20 9.39 -1.76
C LEU A 144 -9.99 8.17 -1.31
N ILE A 145 -9.69 7.63 -0.13
CA ILE A 145 -10.36 6.44 0.41
C ILE A 145 -10.94 6.79 1.78
N TRP A 146 -12.20 6.44 2.00
CA TRP A 146 -12.85 6.46 3.30
C TRP A 146 -13.23 5.04 3.69
N LEU A 147 -12.59 4.50 4.72
CA LEU A 147 -12.93 3.22 5.32
C LEU A 147 -14.30 3.31 6.01
N LEU A 148 -15.28 2.54 5.52
CA LEU A 148 -16.61 2.45 6.13
C LEU A 148 -16.70 1.30 7.11
N ASN A 149 -16.18 0.13 6.70
CA ASN A 149 -16.31 -1.08 7.48
C ASN A 149 -15.19 -2.07 7.17
N SER A 150 -14.74 -2.81 8.18
CA SER A 150 -13.76 -3.89 8.08
C SER A 150 -14.30 -5.26 8.49
N ASP A 151 -15.52 -5.34 9.03
CA ASP A 151 -16.14 -6.60 9.48
C ASP A 151 -17.08 -7.24 8.44
N THR A 152 -16.94 -6.85 7.17
CA THR A 152 -17.83 -7.34 6.10
C THR A 152 -17.39 -8.72 5.62
N LEU A 153 -18.34 -9.66 5.55
CA LEU A 153 -18.14 -10.98 4.97
C LEU A 153 -18.81 -11.08 3.60
N LEU A 154 -18.04 -11.46 2.59
CA LEU A 154 -18.55 -11.83 1.28
C LEU A 154 -18.79 -13.33 1.24
N VAL A 155 -19.97 -13.72 0.76
CA VAL A 155 -20.36 -15.12 0.61
C VAL A 155 -20.64 -15.38 -0.86
N GLU A 156 -19.89 -16.30 -1.45
CA GLU A 156 -20.14 -16.75 -2.82
C GLU A 156 -21.11 -17.93 -2.82
N SER A 157 -22.26 -17.76 -3.48
CA SER A 157 -23.20 -18.84 -3.72
C SER A 157 -22.90 -19.45 -5.09
N LEU A 158 -22.51 -20.74 -5.11
CA LEU A 158 -22.23 -21.48 -6.34
C LEU A 158 -23.55 -21.72 -7.11
N GLY A 159 -24.00 -20.72 -7.88
CA GLY A 159 -25.16 -20.81 -8.75
C GLY A 159 -24.83 -21.66 -9.98
N SER A 160 -25.71 -22.60 -10.33
CA SER A 160 -25.57 -23.53 -11.46
C SER A 160 -25.11 -22.84 -12.75
N SER A 161 -24.06 -23.39 -13.37
CA SER A 161 -23.41 -22.94 -14.60
C SER A 161 -24.38 -22.73 -15.78
N SER A 162 -24.57 -21.49 -16.23
CA SER A 162 -24.67 -21.09 -17.66
C SER A 162 -24.98 -19.59 -17.81
N SER A 163 -24.15 -18.90 -18.62
CA SER A 163 -24.24 -17.49 -19.09
C SER A 163 -23.53 -16.39 -18.26
N PRO A 164 -23.22 -15.23 -18.86
CA PRO A 164 -21.99 -14.96 -19.58
C PRO A 164 -21.01 -14.10 -18.77
N SER A 165 -19.78 -14.59 -18.64
CA SER A 165 -18.49 -13.90 -18.64
C SER A 165 -18.39 -12.40 -18.29
N ALA A 166 -19.02 -11.94 -17.22
CA ALA A 166 -18.70 -10.65 -16.59
C ALA A 166 -18.07 -10.83 -15.21
N LEU A 167 -18.42 -11.90 -14.50
CA LEU A 167 -17.81 -12.29 -13.23
C LEU A 167 -16.63 -13.28 -13.41
N THR A 168 -16.49 -13.92 -14.58
CA THR A 168 -15.38 -14.86 -14.84
C THR A 168 -14.07 -14.20 -15.25
N LEU A 169 -13.98 -12.86 -15.29
CA LEU A 169 -12.68 -12.17 -15.24
C LEU A 169 -11.97 -12.40 -13.89
N PHE A 170 -12.70 -12.92 -12.90
CA PHE A 170 -12.20 -13.44 -11.62
C PHE A 170 -12.15 -14.98 -11.57
N GLY A 171 -12.15 -15.67 -12.73
CA GLY A 171 -11.93 -17.11 -12.78
C GLY A 171 -10.58 -17.48 -12.16
N ASP A 172 -10.61 -18.24 -11.07
CA ASP A 172 -9.48 -18.69 -10.25
C ASP A 172 -8.72 -17.64 -9.41
N ILE A 173 -9.19 -16.39 -9.33
CA ILE A 173 -8.42 -15.27 -8.70
C ILE A 173 -8.60 -15.17 -7.17
N PHE A 174 -9.50 -15.94 -6.55
CA PHE A 174 -9.83 -15.85 -5.12
C PHE A 174 -9.76 -17.19 -4.35
N MET A 175 -9.02 -18.20 -4.81
CA MET A 175 -8.98 -19.52 -4.12
C MET A 175 -7.81 -19.66 -3.13
N PRO A 176 -8.05 -19.65 -1.81
CA PRO A 176 -7.43 -20.62 -0.92
C PRO A 176 -8.34 -21.84 -0.81
N SER A 177 -7.74 -23.01 -1.02
CA SER A 177 -8.40 -24.30 -0.89
C SER A 177 -8.84 -24.55 0.55
N SER A 178 -10.10 -24.24 0.89
CA SER A 178 -10.86 -25.01 1.90
C SER A 178 -12.34 -24.59 1.97
N GLY A 179 -13.24 -25.50 1.56
CA GLY A 179 -14.65 -25.50 1.95
C GLY A 179 -15.67 -25.38 0.80
N PRO A 180 -16.87 -25.99 0.93
CA PRO A 180 -17.93 -25.97 -0.09
C PRO A 180 -18.67 -24.62 -0.24
N VAL A 181 -18.37 -23.63 0.59
CA VAL A 181 -18.88 -22.25 0.53
C VAL A 181 -17.71 -21.30 0.77
N GLY A 182 -17.35 -20.50 -0.23
CA GLY A 182 -16.27 -19.51 -0.10
C GLY A 182 -16.77 -18.30 0.68
N THR A 183 -16.27 -18.12 1.90
CA THR A 183 -16.50 -16.92 2.72
C THR A 183 -15.21 -16.12 2.86
N TRP A 184 -15.27 -14.82 2.59
CA TRP A 184 -14.11 -13.94 2.54
C TRP A 184 -14.32 -12.69 3.40
N ASN A 185 -13.30 -12.29 4.15
CA ASN A 185 -13.30 -10.97 4.79
C ASN A 185 -13.11 -9.89 3.71
N ALA A 186 -13.90 -8.85 3.78
CA ALA A 186 -13.84 -7.71 2.87
C ALA A 186 -13.86 -6.40 3.64
N VAL A 187 -13.14 -5.43 3.10
CA VAL A 187 -13.13 -4.06 3.59
C VAL A 187 -14.03 -3.23 2.70
N LYS A 188 -15.05 -2.62 3.28
CA LYS A 188 -15.94 -1.70 2.57
C LYS A 188 -15.37 -0.29 2.67
N VAL A 189 -15.14 0.31 1.52
CA VAL A 189 -14.62 1.68 1.40
C VAL A 189 -15.60 2.55 0.61
N LEU A 190 -15.45 3.86 0.74
CA LEU A 190 -15.84 4.81 -0.29
C LEU A 190 -14.57 5.32 -0.93
N TYR A 191 -14.56 5.52 -2.25
CA TYR A 191 -13.40 6.09 -2.92
C TYR A 191 -13.76 7.15 -3.95
N GLN A 192 -12.80 8.05 -4.18
CA GLN A 192 -12.88 9.06 -5.21
C GLN A 192 -11.57 9.12 -6.00
N PRO A 193 -11.60 8.91 -7.33
CA PRO A 193 -10.41 9.05 -8.16
C PRO A 193 -10.02 10.52 -8.35
N CYS A 194 -8.73 10.81 -8.27
CA CYS A 194 -8.14 12.14 -8.44
C CYS A 194 -7.32 12.29 -9.73
N ILE A 195 -7.37 11.31 -10.63
CA ILE A 195 -6.60 11.32 -11.88
C ILE A 195 -7.04 12.50 -12.77
N LYS A 196 -6.08 13.12 -13.46
CA LYS A 196 -6.28 14.25 -14.39
C LYS A 196 -6.87 15.50 -13.71
N CYS A 197 -6.46 15.80 -12.48
CA CYS A 197 -6.95 16.94 -11.69
C CYS A 197 -8.45 16.89 -11.36
N ARG A 198 -9.10 15.73 -11.50
CA ARG A 198 -10.46 15.55 -11.00
C ARG A 198 -10.47 15.67 -9.49
N ASN A 199 -11.52 16.27 -8.93
CA ASN A 199 -11.70 16.42 -7.49
C ASN A 199 -10.51 17.12 -6.79
N LYS A 200 -9.81 18.01 -7.50
CA LYS A 200 -8.62 18.70 -6.98
C LYS A 200 -8.92 19.43 -5.67
N ASP A 201 -9.98 20.23 -5.62
CA ASP A 201 -10.34 20.98 -4.41
C ASP A 201 -10.57 20.06 -3.19
N LEU A 202 -11.16 18.88 -3.41
CA LEU A 202 -11.36 17.88 -2.36
C LEU A 202 -10.05 17.21 -1.95
N ALA A 203 -9.17 16.90 -2.90
CA ALA A 203 -7.85 16.35 -2.63
C ALA A 203 -6.98 17.35 -1.85
N ASP A 204 -6.97 18.62 -2.26
CA ASP A 204 -6.26 19.71 -1.60
C ASP A 204 -6.82 19.94 -0.17
N ALA A 205 -8.13 19.83 0.02
CA ALA A 205 -8.74 19.88 1.35
C ALA A 205 -8.33 18.70 2.25
N TRP A 206 -8.26 17.48 1.70
CA TRP A 206 -7.83 16.29 2.43
C TRP A 206 -6.33 16.28 2.73
N GLU A 207 -5.51 16.92 1.89
CA GLU A 207 -4.07 17.01 2.12
C GLU A 207 -3.71 17.84 3.36
N ASN A 208 -4.58 18.78 3.75
CA ASN A 208 -4.40 19.62 4.94
C ASN A 208 -5.21 19.13 6.15
N ASP A 209 -5.96 18.05 6.02
CA ASP A 209 -6.80 17.49 7.10
C ASP A 209 -5.97 16.51 7.95
N MET A 210 -5.71 16.86 9.21
CA MET A 210 -4.98 16.01 10.17
C MET A 210 -5.64 14.63 10.38
N GLY A 211 -6.94 14.50 10.09
CA GLY A 211 -7.68 13.25 10.16
C GLY A 211 -7.44 12.31 8.98
N VAL A 212 -6.67 12.73 7.97
CA VAL A 212 -6.40 11.97 6.74
C VAL A 212 -4.96 11.44 6.74
N HIS A 213 -4.81 10.12 6.58
CA HIS A 213 -3.50 9.47 6.57
C HIS A 213 -3.01 9.16 5.13
N PRO A 214 -1.83 9.64 4.71
CA PRO A 214 -1.29 9.33 3.39
C PRO A 214 -0.65 7.94 3.32
N LEU A 215 -0.95 7.21 2.25
CA LEU A 215 -0.32 5.95 1.88
C LEU A 215 0.42 6.11 0.56
N LYS A 216 1.73 5.81 0.55
CA LYS A 216 2.57 5.96 -0.64
C LYS A 216 2.82 4.62 -1.31
N PHE A 217 2.51 4.51 -2.59
CA PHE A 217 2.75 3.33 -3.41
C PHE A 217 3.39 3.71 -4.75
N PRO A 218 3.94 2.74 -5.50
CA PRO A 218 4.30 2.98 -6.90
C PRO A 218 3.10 3.51 -7.69
N SER A 219 3.34 4.47 -8.58
CA SER A 219 2.28 5.07 -9.41
C SER A 219 1.49 4.03 -10.22
N GLU A 220 2.17 2.96 -10.69
CA GLU A 220 1.52 1.83 -11.37
C GLU A 220 0.55 1.09 -10.45
N THR A 221 0.95 0.83 -9.20
CA THR A 221 0.12 0.17 -8.18
C THR A 221 -1.07 1.04 -7.76
N CYS A 222 -0.91 2.37 -7.71
CA CYS A 222 -2.03 3.29 -7.49
C CYS A 222 -3.09 3.18 -8.60
N LEU A 223 -2.66 3.05 -9.86
CA LEU A 223 -3.57 2.88 -11.01
C LEU A 223 -4.22 1.49 -11.00
N GLU A 224 -3.46 0.44 -10.66
CA GLU A 224 -3.96 -0.92 -10.50
C GLU A 224 -5.04 -1.00 -9.41
N LEU A 225 -4.79 -0.37 -8.25
CA LEU A 225 -5.76 -0.29 -7.16
C LEU A 225 -7.05 0.42 -7.61
N LEU A 226 -6.96 1.47 -8.42
CA LEU A 226 -8.15 2.13 -8.94
C LEU A 226 -8.96 1.23 -9.88
N LEU A 227 -8.29 0.45 -10.73
CA LEU A 227 -8.95 -0.52 -11.61
C LEU A 227 -9.66 -1.61 -10.78
N ILE A 228 -8.98 -2.12 -9.76
CA ILE A 228 -9.52 -3.07 -8.79
C ILE A 228 -10.80 -2.53 -8.14
N LEU A 229 -10.75 -1.31 -7.61
CA LEU A 229 -11.90 -0.65 -6.99
C LEU A 229 -13.03 -0.47 -7.99
N GLY A 230 -12.74 0.04 -9.20
CA GLY A 230 -13.73 0.20 -10.25
C GLY A 230 -14.43 -1.09 -10.67
N LEU A 231 -13.69 -2.20 -10.74
CA LEU A 231 -14.25 -3.53 -11.02
C LEU A 231 -15.13 -4.03 -9.88
N SER A 232 -14.69 -3.85 -8.63
CA SER A 232 -15.48 -4.16 -7.43
C SER A 232 -16.80 -3.39 -7.44
N THR A 233 -16.77 -2.08 -7.66
CA THR A 233 -17.95 -1.22 -7.78
C THR A 233 -18.87 -1.66 -8.91
N ALA A 234 -18.33 -2.04 -10.07
CA ALA A 234 -19.11 -2.49 -11.20
C ALA A 234 -19.88 -3.79 -10.93
N SER A 235 -19.40 -4.62 -10.01
CA SER A 235 -20.09 -5.84 -9.58
C SER A 235 -21.37 -5.56 -8.78
N LEU A 236 -21.49 -4.36 -8.19
CA LEU A 236 -22.67 -3.95 -7.43
C LEU A 236 -23.81 -3.50 -8.37
N PRO A 237 -25.09 -3.64 -7.93
CA PRO A 237 -26.22 -3.03 -8.62
C PRO A 237 -26.02 -1.51 -8.79
N PRO A 238 -26.44 -0.90 -9.93
CA PRO A 238 -26.21 0.53 -10.19
C PRO A 238 -26.63 1.47 -9.07
N SER A 239 -27.70 1.16 -8.33
CA SER A 239 -28.20 1.94 -7.19
C SER A 239 -27.26 1.94 -5.97
N LEU A 240 -26.34 0.98 -5.89
CA LEU A 240 -25.40 0.82 -4.76
C LEU A 240 -23.96 1.24 -5.10
N ARG A 241 -23.69 1.67 -6.33
CA ARG A 241 -22.33 2.01 -6.80
C ARG A 241 -21.82 3.35 -6.28
N CYS A 242 -22.73 4.24 -5.86
CA CYS A 242 -22.40 5.59 -5.46
C CYS A 242 -23.09 5.94 -4.14
N MET A 243 -22.37 6.63 -3.27
CA MET A 243 -22.89 7.27 -2.08
C MET A 243 -22.48 8.75 -2.10
N LYS A 244 -23.46 9.63 -2.38
CA LYS A 244 -23.21 11.05 -2.66
C LYS A 244 -22.23 11.22 -3.83
N SER A 245 -21.11 11.90 -3.62
CA SER A 245 -20.05 12.15 -4.61
C SER A 245 -18.99 11.04 -4.68
N PHE A 246 -19.08 10.01 -3.84
CA PHE A 246 -18.10 8.91 -3.77
C PHE A 246 -18.63 7.63 -4.40
N GLN A 247 -17.72 6.82 -4.91
CA GLN A 247 -17.99 5.43 -5.32
C GLN A 247 -17.86 4.50 -4.11
N VAL A 248 -18.55 3.35 -4.15
CA VAL A 248 -18.54 2.31 -3.11
C VAL A 248 -17.65 1.16 -3.53
#